data_AF-A0A0A2IDI6-F1
#
_entry.id   AF-A0A0A2IDI6-F1
#
_cell.length_a   1.000
_cell.length_b   1.000
_cell.length_c   1.000
_cell.angle_alpha   90.00
_cell.angle_beta   90.00
_cell.angle_gamma   90.00
#
_symmetry.space_group_name_H-M   'P 1'
#
loop_
_entity.id
_entity.type
_entity.pdbx_description
1 polymer ?
#
loop_
_entity_poly.entity_id
_entity_poly.type
_entity_poly.pdbx_seq_one_letter_code
_entity_poly.pdbx_strand_id
1 'polypeptide(L)'
;MQETFEPVLLERKAAAIRKSTSNSQLQARTNNKRRTPAQILTRATVRPLKMLLLPIILPLSLNCAFMFGLTYLLFTTFPAVFETTYKFATDISGLTYLGLGVGMIISIGLFAVLSDKLLKQPREGTLERPELRLILIIWSAPIIPIGFFWYGWSADKVTHWIVPILGTMFIALGAFLIFIPA
;
A
#
# COMPACT_ATOMS: atom_id res chain seq x y z
N MET A 1 -18.05 -33.24 1.38
CA MET A 1 -16.94 -32.30 1.09
C MET A 1 -15.72 -32.74 1.89
N GLN A 2 -14.54 -32.81 1.27
CA GLN A 2 -13.28 -33.07 1.97
C GLN A 2 -12.78 -31.77 2.60
N GLU A 3 -12.41 -31.82 3.88
CA GLU A 3 -11.90 -30.67 4.64
C GLU A 3 -10.41 -30.48 4.31
N THR A 4 -10.04 -29.33 3.73
CA THR A 4 -8.65 -29.05 3.27
C THR A 4 -7.87 -28.18 4.28
N PHE A 5 -8.49 -27.76 5.37
CA PHE A 5 -7.85 -26.86 6.34
C PHE A 5 -6.78 -27.58 7.19
N GLU A 6 -5.51 -27.23 6.97
CA GLU A 6 -4.33 -27.87 7.58
C GLU A 6 -4.43 -28.01 9.12
N PRO A 7 -4.86 -27.01 9.90
CA PRO A 7 -4.95 -27.15 11.36
C PRO A 7 -5.91 -28.25 11.83
N VAL A 8 -7.04 -28.42 11.15
CA VAL A 8 -8.05 -29.44 11.49
C VAL A 8 -7.57 -30.84 11.12
N LEU A 9 -6.89 -30.98 9.97
CA LEU A 9 -6.29 -32.24 9.56
C LEU A 9 -5.18 -32.69 10.52
N LEU A 10 -4.33 -31.75 10.94
CA LEU A 10 -3.26 -32.02 11.91
C LEU A 10 -3.82 -32.35 13.30
N GLU A 11 -4.92 -31.72 13.72
CA GLU A 11 -5.60 -32.04 14.98
C GLU A 11 -6.23 -33.43 14.93
N ARG A 12 -6.90 -33.80 13.84
CA ARG A 12 -7.44 -35.16 13.64
C ARG A 12 -6.34 -36.22 13.64
N LYS A 13 -5.22 -35.96 12.97
CA LYS A 13 -4.06 -36.86 12.93
C LYS A 13 -3.43 -37.00 14.33
N ALA A 14 -3.27 -35.90 15.06
CA ALA A 14 -2.80 -35.93 16.44
C ALA A 14 -3.77 -36.69 17.36
N ALA A 15 -5.08 -36.55 17.17
CA ALA A 15 -6.08 -37.28 17.94
C ALA A 15 -6.06 -38.79 17.65
N ALA A 16 -5.81 -39.21 16.40
CA ALA A 16 -5.64 -40.61 16.04
C ALA A 16 -4.39 -41.22 16.72
N ILE A 17 -3.27 -40.49 16.70
CA ILE A 17 -2.01 -40.94 17.32
C ILE A 17 -2.13 -41.01 18.85
N ARG A 18 -2.87 -40.09 19.49
CA ARG A 18 -3.17 -40.17 20.94
C ARG A 18 -3.86 -41.48 21.31
N LYS A 19 -4.82 -41.93 20.47
CA LYS A 19 -5.57 -43.17 20.70
C LYS A 19 -4.69 -44.42 20.51
N SER A 20 -3.78 -44.42 19.54
CA SER A 20 -2.91 -45.58 19.29
C SER A 20 -1.77 -45.71 20.29
N THR A 21 -1.24 -44.59 20.80
CA THR A 21 -0.02 -44.57 21.63
C THR A 21 -0.33 -44.42 23.12
N SER A 22 -1.60 -44.24 23.50
CA SER A 22 -2.05 -43.97 24.88
C SER A 22 -1.29 -42.85 25.58
N ASN A 23 -0.71 -41.92 24.80
CA ASN A 23 0.10 -40.82 25.28
C ASN A 23 -0.67 -39.50 25.08
N SER A 24 -1.20 -38.97 26.19
CA SER A 24 -2.02 -37.76 26.21
C SER A 24 -1.22 -36.47 25.95
N GLN A 25 0.12 -36.53 25.97
CA GLN A 25 0.96 -35.33 25.81
C GLN A 25 1.20 -34.93 24.35
N LEU A 26 0.85 -35.78 23.37
CA LEU A 26 1.03 -35.47 21.96
C LEU A 26 0.06 -34.37 21.53
N GLN A 27 0.57 -33.21 21.11
CA GLN A 27 -0.23 -32.09 20.62
C GLN A 27 0.07 -31.80 19.16
N ALA A 28 -0.96 -31.45 18.38
CA ALA A 28 -0.77 -30.96 17.03
C ALA A 28 0.09 -29.69 17.08
N ARG A 29 1.01 -29.51 16.13
CA ARG A 29 1.88 -28.33 16.03
C ARG A 29 1.09 -27.03 15.87
N THR A 30 -0.13 -27.14 15.35
CA THR A 30 -1.13 -26.07 15.20
C THR A 30 -1.98 -25.82 16.45
N ASN A 31 -1.83 -26.59 17.52
CA ASN A 31 -2.46 -26.34 18.82
C ASN A 31 -1.76 -25.16 19.52
N ASN A 32 -1.81 -23.99 18.89
CA ASN A 32 -1.67 -22.73 19.59
C ASN A 32 -2.79 -22.75 20.64
N LYS A 33 -2.42 -22.82 21.93
CA LYS A 33 -3.30 -22.66 23.09
C LYS A 33 -4.51 -21.80 22.71
N ARG A 34 -5.75 -22.28 22.90
CA ARG A 34 -7.00 -21.53 22.69
C ARG A 34 -6.82 -20.12 23.28
N ARG A 35 -6.45 -19.16 22.44
CA ARG A 35 -6.19 -17.79 22.89
C ARG A 35 -7.55 -17.18 23.14
N THR A 36 -7.72 -16.54 24.28
CA THR A 36 -8.93 -15.78 24.55
C THR A 36 -9.09 -14.67 23.51
N PRO A 37 -10.32 -14.30 23.12
CA PRO A 37 -10.56 -13.22 22.16
C PRO A 37 -9.83 -11.92 22.53
N ALA A 38 -9.76 -11.61 23.84
CA ALA A 38 -8.99 -10.49 24.36
C ALA A 38 -7.49 -10.58 24.03
N GLN A 39 -6.87 -11.75 24.16
CA GLN A 39 -5.45 -11.95 23.81
C GLN A 39 -5.20 -11.84 22.30
N ILE A 40 -6.17 -12.24 21.48
CA ILE A 40 -6.10 -12.07 20.03
C ILE A 40 -6.15 -10.59 19.69
N LEU A 41 -7.10 -9.84 20.27
CA LEU A 41 -7.24 -8.40 20.07
C LEU A 41 -6.00 -7.64 20.53
N THR A 42 -5.53 -7.87 21.76
CA THR A 42 -4.32 -7.21 22.29
C THR A 42 -3.11 -7.51 21.40
N ARG A 43 -2.94 -8.76 20.94
CA ARG A 43 -1.82 -9.10 20.05
C ARG A 43 -1.97 -8.47 18.67
N ALA A 44 -3.19 -8.36 18.15
CA ALA A 44 -3.47 -7.74 16.86
C ALA A 44 -3.18 -6.23 16.89
N THR A 45 -3.41 -5.54 18.01
CA THR A 45 -3.13 -4.10 18.14
C THR A 45 -1.69 -3.80 18.55
N VAL A 46 -1.13 -4.54 19.51
CA VAL A 46 0.22 -4.25 20.05
C VAL A 46 1.32 -4.60 19.06
N ARG A 47 1.13 -5.63 18.23
CA ARG A 47 2.16 -6.08 17.28
C ARG A 47 2.46 -5.02 16.19
N PRO A 48 1.47 -4.42 15.51
CA PRO A 48 1.71 -3.29 14.60
C PRO A 48 2.33 -2.08 15.28
N LEU A 49 1.88 -1.69 16.48
CA LEU A 49 2.48 -0.56 17.21
C LEU A 49 3.97 -0.80 17.53
N LYS A 50 4.34 -2.02 17.93
CA LYS A 50 5.74 -2.38 18.14
C LYS A 50 6.54 -2.41 16.84
N MET A 51 5.92 -2.87 15.75
CA MET A 51 6.55 -2.87 14.42
C MET A 51 6.78 -1.44 13.90
N LEU A 52 5.86 -0.51 14.19
CA LEU A 52 5.99 0.90 13.81
C LEU A 52 7.27 1.54 14.38
N LEU A 53 7.68 1.13 15.57
CA LEU A 53 8.90 1.64 16.23
C LEU A 53 10.20 0.99 15.70
N LEU A 54 10.13 0.06 14.75
CA LEU A 54 11.32 -0.50 14.12
C LEU A 54 11.97 0.56 13.20
N PRO A 55 13.31 0.64 13.17
CA PRO A 55 14.05 1.75 12.55
C PRO A 55 13.81 1.90 11.03
N ILE A 56 13.40 0.83 10.35
CA ILE A 56 13.09 0.84 8.91
C ILE A 56 11.63 1.18 8.65
N ILE A 57 10.72 0.73 9.53
CA ILE A 57 9.28 0.86 9.34
C ILE A 57 8.82 2.28 9.68
N LEU A 58 9.38 2.87 10.74
CA LEU A 58 9.04 4.22 11.18
C LEU A 58 9.15 5.28 10.05
N PRO A 59 10.30 5.45 9.36
CA PRO A 59 10.42 6.45 8.30
C PRO A 59 9.53 6.13 7.09
N LEU A 60 9.33 4.84 6.78
CA LEU A 60 8.46 4.44 5.67
C LEU A 60 6.99 4.77 5.95
N SER A 61 6.52 4.47 7.16
CA SER A 61 5.17 4.80 7.61
C SER A 61 4.96 6.30 7.70
N LEU A 62 5.96 7.06 8.17
CA LEU A 62 5.90 8.52 8.21
C LEU A 62 5.82 9.11 6.80
N ASN A 63 6.62 8.60 5.87
CA ASN A 63 6.56 9.00 4.46
C ASN A 63 5.18 8.69 3.85
N CYS A 64 4.62 7.51 4.09
CA CYS A 64 3.27 7.17 3.63
C CYS A 64 2.21 8.11 4.20
N ALA A 65 2.26 8.39 5.51
CA ALA A 65 1.33 9.31 6.17
C ALA A 65 1.43 10.73 5.62
N PHE A 66 2.66 11.22 5.38
CA PHE A 66 2.90 12.52 4.79
C PHE A 66 2.31 12.61 3.36
N MET A 67 2.57 11.61 2.53
CA MET A 67 2.05 11.58 1.15
C MET A 67 0.53 11.43 1.08
N PHE A 68 -0.04 10.68 2.01
CA PHE A 68 -1.49 10.58 2.16
C PHE A 68 -2.10 11.93 2.54
N GLY A 69 -1.49 12.63 3.50
CA GLY A 69 -1.89 13.98 3.88
C GLY A 69 -1.83 14.97 2.72
N LEU A 70 -0.74 14.97 1.94
CA LEU A 70 -0.60 15.84 0.77
C LEU A 70 -1.63 15.54 -0.33
N THR A 71 -1.90 14.27 -0.59
CA THR A 71 -2.88 13.86 -1.60
C THR A 71 -4.30 14.23 -1.17
N TYR A 72 -4.61 14.06 0.12
CA TYR A 72 -5.89 14.49 0.68
C TYR A 72 -6.05 16.01 0.60
N LEU A 73 -5.01 16.76 0.97
CA LEU A 73 -5.00 18.21 0.84
C LEU A 73 -5.27 18.63 -0.61
N LEU A 74 -4.57 18.01 -1.56
CA LEU A 74 -4.77 18.26 -2.99
C LEU A 74 -6.22 18.00 -3.41
N PHE A 75 -6.83 16.89 -3.00
CA PHE A 75 -8.24 16.62 -3.28
C PHE A 75 -9.19 17.68 -2.70
N THR A 76 -8.93 18.15 -1.48
CA THR A 76 -9.79 19.18 -0.86
C THR A 76 -9.63 20.55 -1.50
N THR A 77 -8.43 20.91 -1.96
CA THR A 77 -8.15 22.22 -2.57
C THR A 77 -8.37 22.25 -4.07
N PHE A 78 -8.46 21.09 -4.74
CA PHE A 78 -8.58 20.99 -6.19
C PHE A 78 -9.77 21.77 -6.77
N PRO A 79 -11.00 21.57 -6.27
CA PRO A 79 -12.16 22.27 -6.80
C PRO A 79 -12.01 23.78 -6.63
N ALA A 80 -11.53 24.22 -5.46
CA ALA A 80 -11.31 25.63 -5.19
C ALA A 80 -10.35 26.25 -6.22
N VAL A 81 -9.21 25.61 -6.52
CA VAL A 81 -8.25 26.15 -7.50
C VAL A 81 -8.86 26.28 -8.90
N PHE A 82 -9.59 25.27 -9.38
CA PHE A 82 -10.19 25.30 -10.72
C PHE A 82 -11.43 26.19 -10.82
N GLU A 83 -12.21 26.31 -9.76
CA GLU A 83 -13.37 27.21 -9.71
C GLU A 83 -12.94 28.67 -9.55
N THR A 84 -11.99 28.99 -8.67
CA THR A 84 -11.58 30.39 -8.44
C THR A 84 -10.62 30.91 -9.48
N THR A 85 -9.62 30.11 -9.89
CA THR A 85 -8.53 30.56 -10.77
C THR A 85 -8.90 30.39 -12.23
N TYR A 86 -9.48 29.25 -12.57
CA TYR A 86 -9.83 28.88 -13.95
C TYR A 86 -11.29 29.16 -14.30
N LYS A 87 -12.11 29.60 -13.32
CA LYS A 87 -13.54 29.90 -13.49
C LYS A 87 -14.33 28.73 -14.08
N PHE A 88 -13.92 27.50 -13.76
CA PHE A 88 -14.68 26.32 -14.13
C PHE A 88 -16.00 26.30 -13.38
N ALA A 89 -17.05 25.84 -14.05
CA ALA A 89 -18.30 25.55 -13.38
C ALA A 89 -18.15 24.29 -12.52
N THR A 90 -18.91 24.21 -11.43
CA THR A 90 -18.81 23.14 -10.41
C THR A 90 -19.07 21.75 -10.98
N ASP A 91 -19.85 21.64 -12.06
CA ASP A 91 -20.09 20.40 -12.80
C ASP A 91 -18.85 19.92 -13.55
N ILE A 92 -18.06 20.83 -14.12
CA ILE A 92 -16.83 20.52 -14.88
C ILE A 92 -15.62 20.38 -13.97
N SER A 93 -15.61 21.02 -12.79
CA SER A 93 -14.48 20.93 -11.84
C SER A 93 -14.20 19.47 -11.42
N GLY A 94 -15.23 18.61 -11.38
CA GLY A 94 -15.10 17.17 -11.17
C GLY A 94 -14.31 16.42 -12.25
N LEU A 95 -14.28 16.88 -13.49
CA LEU A 95 -13.52 16.23 -14.58
C LEU A 95 -12.00 16.38 -14.38
N THR A 96 -11.57 17.39 -13.63
CA THR A 96 -10.13 17.65 -13.40
C THR A 96 -9.46 16.50 -12.63
N TYR A 97 -10.22 15.73 -11.84
CA TYR A 97 -9.74 14.54 -11.13
C TYR A 97 -9.35 13.39 -12.06
N LEU A 98 -9.75 13.43 -13.34
CA LEU A 98 -9.32 12.42 -14.32
C LEU A 98 -7.80 12.40 -14.48
N GLY A 99 -7.10 13.54 -14.32
CA GLY A 99 -5.64 13.57 -14.33
C GLY A 99 -5.03 12.68 -13.24
N LEU A 100 -5.60 12.72 -12.03
CA LEU A 100 -5.20 11.85 -10.92
C LEU A 100 -5.51 10.39 -11.25
N GLY A 101 -6.71 10.11 -11.78
CA GLY A 101 -7.12 8.75 -12.18
C GLY A 101 -6.20 8.12 -13.23
N VAL A 102 -5.81 8.89 -14.25
CA VAL A 102 -4.84 8.43 -15.28
C VAL A 102 -3.48 8.13 -14.64
N GLY A 103 -3.00 9.00 -13.74
CA GLY A 103 -1.76 8.76 -12.99
C GLY A 103 -1.78 7.47 -12.17
N MET A 104 -2.92 7.15 -11.55
CA MET A 104 -3.12 5.89 -10.82
C MET A 104 -3.04 4.67 -11.74
N ILE A 105 -3.71 4.70 -12.90
CA ILE A 105 -3.69 3.60 -13.86
C ILE A 105 -2.26 3.34 -14.35
N ILE A 106 -1.52 4.40 -14.68
CA ILE A 106 -0.11 4.30 -15.09
C ILE A 106 0.73 3.71 -13.96
N SER A 107 0.53 4.16 -12.71
CA SER A 107 1.23 3.62 -11.55
C SER A 107 1.01 2.12 -11.36
N ILE A 108 -0.23 1.65 -11.51
CA ILE A 108 -0.57 0.22 -11.40
C ILE A 108 0.14 -0.58 -12.48
N GLY A 109 0.10 -0.12 -13.74
CA GLY A 109 0.79 -0.77 -14.85
C GLY A 109 2.31 -0.83 -14.63
N LEU A 110 2.89 0.28 -14.17
CA LEU A 110 4.32 0.37 -13.89
C LEU A 110 4.72 -0.56 -12.74
N PHE A 111 3.93 -0.60 -11.67
CA PHE A 111 4.14 -1.53 -10.56
C PHE A 111 4.05 -2.99 -11.01
N ALA A 112 3.04 -3.35 -11.81
CA ALA A 112 2.87 -4.71 -12.32
C ALA A 112 4.10 -5.15 -13.15
N VAL A 113 4.57 -4.31 -14.07
CA VAL A 113 5.74 -4.63 -14.91
C VAL A 113 7.03 -4.72 -14.08
N LEU A 114 7.26 -3.80 -13.15
CA LEU A 114 8.46 -3.81 -12.32
C LEU A 114 8.44 -4.98 -11.34
N SER A 115 7.31 -5.27 -10.70
CA SER A 115 7.13 -6.40 -9.80
C SER A 115 7.38 -7.72 -10.53
N ASP A 116 6.79 -7.91 -11.70
CA ASP A 116 7.02 -9.10 -12.53
C ASP A 116 8.48 -9.26 -12.94
N LYS A 117 9.16 -8.17 -13.33
CA LYS A 117 10.59 -8.20 -13.69
C LYS A 117 11.47 -8.55 -12.50
N LEU A 118 11.15 -8.03 -11.31
CA LEU A 118 11.88 -8.31 -10.08
C LEU A 118 11.68 -9.76 -9.62
N LEU A 119 10.48 -10.33 -9.83
CA LEU A 119 10.16 -11.72 -9.48
C LEU A 119 10.70 -12.74 -10.50
N LYS A 120 10.84 -12.36 -11.78
CA LYS A 120 11.36 -13.21 -12.86
C LYS A 120 12.89 -13.28 -12.92
N GLN A 121 13.63 -12.51 -12.11
CA GLN A 121 15.08 -12.70 -12.00
C GLN A 121 15.39 -14.00 -11.24
N PRO A 122 16.09 -14.97 -11.86
CA PRO A 122 16.47 -16.21 -11.19
C PRO A 122 17.57 -15.90 -10.17
N ARG A 123 17.17 -15.49 -8.98
CA ARG A 123 18.08 -15.41 -7.83
C ARG A 123 17.89 -16.67 -7.02
N GLU A 124 18.92 -17.51 -7.06
CA GLU A 124 19.02 -18.77 -6.34
C GLU A 124 18.52 -18.61 -4.89
N GLY A 125 17.37 -19.20 -4.59
CA GLY A 125 16.93 -19.48 -3.22
C GLY A 125 16.26 -18.37 -2.40
N THR A 126 15.93 -17.20 -2.96
CA THR A 126 15.25 -16.17 -2.15
C THR A 126 13.74 -16.18 -2.36
N LEU A 127 13.01 -16.68 -1.34
CA LEU A 127 11.62 -16.28 -1.08
C LEU A 127 11.47 -14.78 -1.31
N GLU A 128 10.38 -14.39 -1.97
CA GLU A 128 9.93 -13.01 -2.20
C GLU A 128 10.33 -12.07 -1.05
N ARG A 129 11.48 -11.39 -1.18
CA ARG A 129 11.92 -10.48 -0.13
C ARG A 129 11.10 -9.21 -0.25
N PRO A 130 10.34 -8.81 0.79
CA PRO A 130 9.56 -7.58 0.76
C PRO A 130 10.44 -6.33 0.54
N GLU A 131 11.75 -6.44 0.79
CA GLU A 131 12.76 -5.40 0.52
C GLU A 131 12.86 -5.01 -0.96
N LEU A 132 12.56 -5.92 -1.90
CA LEU A 132 12.58 -5.59 -3.34
C LEU A 132 11.51 -4.56 -3.71
N ARG A 133 10.45 -4.47 -2.90
CA ARG A 133 9.39 -3.45 -3.08
C ARG A 133 9.86 -2.06 -2.68
N LEU A 134 10.86 -1.95 -1.81
CA LEU A 134 11.43 -0.66 -1.41
C LEU A 134 12.11 0.05 -2.58
N ILE A 135 12.61 -0.69 -3.57
CA ILE A 135 13.21 -0.13 -4.79
C ILE A 135 12.20 0.73 -5.55
N LEU A 136 10.92 0.32 -5.60
CA LEU A 136 9.85 1.10 -6.24
C LEU A 136 9.61 2.44 -5.54
N ILE A 137 9.74 2.47 -4.22
CA ILE A 137 9.56 3.68 -3.41
C ILE A 137 10.68 4.69 -3.69
N ILE A 138 11.90 4.25 -4.01
CA ILE A 138 13.00 5.14 -4.39
C ILE A 138 12.66 5.94 -5.67
N TRP A 139 12.01 5.31 -6.65
CA TRP A 139 11.59 6.00 -7.88
C TRP A 139 10.50 7.04 -7.66
N SER A 140 9.68 6.87 -6.62
CA SER A 140 8.65 7.86 -6.27
C SER A 140 9.24 9.16 -5.70
N ALA A 141 10.39 9.09 -5.03
CA ALA A 141 11.00 10.21 -4.33
C ALA A 141 11.27 11.44 -5.22
N PRO A 142 11.81 11.32 -6.46
CA PRO A 142 11.95 12.46 -7.36
C PRO A 142 10.66 12.84 -8.09
N ILE A 143 9.76 11.90 -8.37
CA ILE A 143 8.55 12.13 -9.16
C ILE A 143 7.57 13.07 -8.45
N ILE A 144 7.41 12.89 -7.14
CA ILE A 144 6.47 13.64 -6.31
C ILE A 144 6.80 15.15 -6.25
N PRO A 145 8.02 15.59 -5.87
CA PRO A 145 8.35 17.01 -5.83
C PRO A 145 8.27 17.65 -7.22
N ILE A 146 8.61 16.92 -8.29
CA ILE A 146 8.43 17.40 -9.67
C ILE A 146 6.95 17.64 -9.95
N GLY A 147 6.07 16.70 -9.60
CA GLY A 147 4.62 16.84 -9.78
C GLY A 147 4.04 18.02 -8.99
N PHE A 148 4.43 18.18 -7.71
CA PHE A 148 3.97 19.30 -6.88
C PHE A 148 4.50 20.65 -7.37
N PHE A 149 5.76 20.71 -7.79
CA PHE A 149 6.34 21.93 -8.36
C PHE A 149 5.63 22.31 -9.66
N TRP A 150 5.40 21.33 -10.55
CA TRP A 150 4.68 21.54 -11.80
C TRP A 150 3.26 22.07 -11.54
N TYR A 151 2.53 21.41 -10.64
CA TYR A 151 1.18 21.83 -10.25
C TYR A 151 1.18 23.25 -9.67
N GLY A 152 2.01 23.52 -8.66
CA GLY A 152 2.07 24.82 -7.99
C GLY A 152 2.46 25.96 -8.93
N TRP A 153 3.48 25.76 -9.76
CA TRP A 153 3.90 26.74 -10.76
C TRP A 153 2.81 27.01 -11.80
N SER A 154 2.17 25.95 -12.31
CA SER A 154 1.14 26.07 -13.33
C SER A 154 -0.11 26.81 -12.83
N ALA A 155 -0.47 26.63 -11.55
CA ALA A 155 -1.55 27.31 -10.87
C ALA A 155 -1.21 28.78 -10.58
N ASP A 156 0.01 29.08 -10.10
CA ASP A 156 0.48 30.46 -9.83
C ASP A 156 0.51 31.31 -11.10
N LYS A 157 1.01 30.74 -12.21
CA LYS A 157 1.10 31.44 -13.50
C LYS A 157 -0.19 31.43 -14.30
N VAL A 158 -1.27 30.84 -13.77
CA VAL A 158 -2.57 30.72 -14.44
C VAL A 158 -2.40 30.22 -15.89
N THR A 159 -1.51 29.22 -16.05
CA THR A 159 -1.25 28.59 -17.36
C THR A 159 -2.47 27.81 -17.84
N HIS A 160 -2.54 27.41 -19.11
CA HIS A 160 -3.67 26.64 -19.64
C HIS A 160 -4.09 25.49 -18.71
N TRP A 161 -5.39 25.34 -18.43
CA TRP A 161 -5.97 24.43 -17.44
C TRP A 161 -5.50 22.96 -17.53
N ILE A 162 -5.02 22.52 -18.69
CA ILE A 162 -4.46 21.17 -18.88
C ILE A 162 -3.12 20.98 -18.16
N VAL A 163 -2.33 22.04 -18.02
CA VAL A 163 -0.99 22.01 -17.43
C VAL A 163 -1.01 21.60 -15.95
N PRO A 164 -1.86 22.16 -15.07
CA PRO A 164 -1.99 21.66 -13.70
C PRO A 164 -2.54 20.24 -13.63
N ILE A 165 -3.41 19.83 -14.56
CA ILE A 165 -3.96 18.46 -14.63
C ILE A 165 -2.86 17.44 -14.98
N LEU A 166 -1.92 17.80 -15.87
CA LEU A 166 -0.75 16.96 -16.14
C LEU A 166 0.18 16.89 -14.92
N GLY A 167 0.35 18.00 -14.19
CA GLY A 167 1.10 18.02 -12.93
C GLY A 167 0.53 17.03 -11.91
N THR A 168 -0.79 16.97 -11.77
CA THR A 168 -1.44 16.03 -10.84
C THR A 168 -1.36 14.58 -11.26
N MET A 169 -1.26 14.29 -12.55
CA MET A 169 -0.95 12.95 -13.03
C MET A 169 0.37 12.43 -12.47
N PHE A 170 1.42 13.26 -12.43
CA PHE A 170 2.71 12.90 -11.83
C PHE A 170 2.62 12.72 -10.31
N ILE A 171 1.85 13.58 -9.62
CA ILE A 171 1.62 13.44 -8.17
C ILE A 171 0.93 12.10 -7.87
N ALA A 172 -0.15 11.78 -8.57
CA ALA A 172 -0.83 10.50 -8.40
C ALA A 172 0.06 9.30 -8.73
N LEU A 173 0.87 9.39 -9.79
CA LEU A 173 1.82 8.34 -10.13
C LEU A 173 2.80 8.08 -8.99
N GLY A 174 3.41 9.14 -8.43
CA GLY A 174 4.35 9.02 -7.32
C GLY A 174 3.69 8.52 -6.03
N ALA A 175 2.51 9.04 -5.68
CA ALA A 175 1.79 8.65 -4.45
C ALA A 175 1.36 7.17 -4.48
N PHE A 176 0.85 6.68 -5.62
CA PHE A 176 0.40 5.30 -5.73
C PHE A 176 1.56 4.30 -5.81
N LEU A 177 2.71 4.68 -6.35
CA LEU A 177 3.93 3.86 -6.24
C LEU A 177 4.40 3.66 -4.79
N ILE A 178 4.00 4.54 -3.86
CA ILE A 178 4.25 4.39 -2.43
C ILE A 178 3.17 3.55 -1.75
N PHE A 179 1.89 3.77 -2.06
CA PHE A 179 0.79 3.09 -1.38
C PHE A 179 0.60 1.64 -1.77
N ILE A 180 0.93 1.24 -3.01
CA ILE A 180 0.77 -0.14 -3.47
C ILE A 180 1.71 -1.13 -2.74
N PRO A 181 3.01 -0.83 -2.53
CA PRO A 181 3.92 -1.73 -1.84
C PRO A 181 3.88 -1.67 -0.31
N ALA A 182 3.38 -0.57 0.28
CA ALA A 182 3.33 -0.33 1.72
C ALA A 182 2.24 -1.14 2.42
#